data_AF-K1WMU8-F1
#
_entry.id   AF-K1WMU8-F1
#
_cell.length_a   1.000
_cell.length_b   1.000
_cell.length_c   1.000
_cell.angle_alpha   90.00
_cell.angle_beta   90.00
_cell.angle_gamma   90.00
#
_symmetry.space_group_name_H-M   'P 1'
#
loop_
_entity.id
_entity.type
_entity.pdbx_description
1 polymer ?
#
loop_
_entity_poly.entity_id
_entity_poly.type
_entity_poly.pdbx_seq_one_letter_code
_entity_poly.pdbx_strand_id
1 'polypeptide(L)'
;MAATVPAPDPRRPEPIPLRALTVLLKYELMISDPRYTKFRLVNTSLAQPGLVSGNPHVFANDAPSVTRRSLHTFLELAAVPSPGNPHPATTCELHPAAPVGVQRLSAADRELIYQETRNHDACYKAIGLFQFFLDLCPPGQQLMYQSGNQQPILLNPQARRVFVYEVHQPRHHTRSYLLKSNPRPGEGPLSPVTGSRSPEDHCVMAFLRPGPQRPDPNHPRSYYVVDMTRMQYGKEALGPWGETYLIGTTRMFEDSMKSVCGHLQLARMDQTLLGGPDHVKVRLKACAARAFQRWQKREHAGWCEHCGMGGPSLFRCTGCRTARIYYCGKEHQEAGWRLHKLHCQRQ
;
A
#
# COMPACT_ATOMS: atom_id res chain seq x y z
N MET A 1 -26.26 5.42 -19.04
CA MET A 1 -27.04 5.34 -17.78
C MET A 1 -26.30 4.40 -16.84
N ALA A 2 -25.83 4.89 -15.69
CA ALA A 2 -25.22 4.03 -14.67
C ALA A 2 -26.34 3.19 -14.02
N ALA A 3 -26.16 1.88 -13.93
CA ALA A 3 -27.12 1.02 -13.25
C ALA A 3 -27.23 1.46 -11.78
N THR A 4 -28.41 1.91 -11.39
CA THR A 4 -28.78 2.19 -10.00
C THR A 4 -28.56 0.94 -9.16
N VAL A 5 -27.89 1.07 -8.01
CA VAL A 5 -27.69 -0.03 -7.05
C VAL A 5 -29.08 -0.56 -6.65
N PRO A 6 -29.42 -1.82 -6.96
CA PRO A 6 -30.71 -2.38 -6.57
C PRO A 6 -30.84 -2.41 -5.05
N ALA A 7 -32.08 -2.34 -4.55
CA ALA A 7 -32.36 -2.49 -3.13
C ALA A 7 -31.69 -3.76 -2.56
N PRO A 8 -31.14 -3.73 -1.33
CA PRO A 8 -30.40 -4.85 -0.78
C PRO A 8 -31.29 -6.11 -0.72
N ASP A 9 -30.93 -7.15 -1.49
CA ASP A 9 -31.49 -8.49 -1.33
C ASP A 9 -30.85 -9.07 -0.06
N PRO A 10 -31.63 -9.38 1.00
CA PRO A 10 -31.08 -9.90 2.25
C PRO A 10 -30.33 -11.23 2.10
N ARG A 11 -30.47 -11.90 0.94
CA ARG A 11 -29.74 -13.14 0.60
C ARG A 11 -28.37 -12.88 -0.03
N ARG A 12 -28.03 -11.64 -0.38
CA ARG A 12 -26.74 -11.29 -0.98
C ARG A 12 -25.80 -10.69 0.07
N PRO A 13 -24.51 -11.08 0.08
CA PRO A 13 -23.52 -10.44 0.93
C PRO A 13 -23.45 -8.94 0.65
N GLU A 14 -23.28 -8.13 1.71
CA GLU A 14 -23.03 -6.70 1.59
C GLU A 14 -21.77 -6.46 0.72
N PRO A 15 -21.82 -5.58 -0.30
CA PRO A 15 -20.65 -5.25 -1.10
C PRO A 15 -19.50 -4.71 -0.24
N ILE A 16 -18.28 -5.21 -0.44
CA ILE A 16 -17.10 -4.73 0.29
C ILE A 16 -16.59 -3.45 -0.38
N PRO A 17 -16.54 -2.30 0.31
CA PRO A 17 -15.89 -1.10 -0.23
C PRO A 17 -14.45 -1.42 -0.60
N LEU A 18 -14.10 -1.22 -1.88
CA LEU A 18 -12.76 -1.52 -2.39
C LEU A 18 -11.68 -0.73 -1.64
N ARG A 19 -12.03 0.47 -1.16
CA ARG A 19 -11.18 1.28 -0.30
C ARG A 19 -10.88 0.60 1.05
N ALA A 20 -11.93 0.20 1.77
CA ALA A 20 -11.78 -0.51 3.04
C ALA A 20 -10.95 -1.78 2.87
N LEU A 21 -11.24 -2.56 1.82
CA LEU A 21 -10.44 -3.74 1.47
C LEU A 21 -8.97 -3.39 1.25
N THR A 22 -8.69 -2.38 0.43
CA THR A 22 -7.32 -1.94 0.12
C THR A 22 -6.56 -1.51 1.37
N VAL A 23 -7.20 -0.73 2.25
CA VAL A 23 -6.60 -0.27 3.52
C VAL A 23 -6.28 -1.45 4.44
N LEU A 24 -7.21 -2.39 4.60
CA LEU A 24 -7.02 -3.58 5.44
C LEU A 24 -5.92 -4.51 4.91
N LEU A 25 -5.93 -4.80 3.61
CA LEU A 25 -4.92 -5.65 2.99
C LEU A 25 -3.55 -4.98 3.03
N LYS A 26 -3.47 -3.68 2.75
CA LYS A 26 -2.22 -2.94 2.81
C LYS A 26 -1.63 -2.96 4.22
N TYR A 27 -2.45 -2.74 5.24
CA TYR A 27 -2.02 -2.85 6.63
C TYR A 27 -1.37 -4.22 6.90
N GLU A 28 -2.09 -5.31 6.62
CA GLU A 28 -1.59 -6.67 6.85
C GLU A 28 -0.33 -6.99 6.02
N LEU A 29 -0.24 -6.50 4.78
CA LEU A 29 0.94 -6.64 3.94
C LEU A 29 2.18 -6.02 4.60
N MET A 30 2.02 -4.83 5.19
CA MET A 30 3.14 -4.06 5.75
C MET A 30 3.60 -4.57 7.11
N ILE A 31 2.68 -4.91 8.00
CA ILE A 31 3.03 -5.33 9.36
C ILE A 31 3.55 -6.77 9.43
N SER A 32 3.25 -7.60 8.43
CA SER A 32 3.60 -9.03 8.42
C SER A 32 4.94 -9.34 7.76
N ASP A 33 5.71 -8.35 7.31
CA ASP A 33 6.99 -8.58 6.66
C ASP A 33 8.10 -8.92 7.67
N PRO A 34 8.53 -10.20 7.75
CA PRO A 34 9.47 -10.66 8.78
C PRO A 34 10.86 -10.03 8.62
N ARG A 35 11.16 -9.49 7.43
CA ARG A 35 12.42 -8.77 7.18
C ARG A 35 12.60 -7.61 8.15
N TYR A 36 11.52 -7.01 8.62
CA TYR A 36 11.57 -5.76 9.38
C TYR A 36 11.25 -5.89 10.87
N THR A 37 10.87 -7.07 11.36
CA THR A 37 10.36 -7.25 12.74
C THR A 37 11.32 -6.74 13.80
N LYS A 38 12.63 -6.99 13.62
CA LYS A 38 13.68 -6.62 14.57
C LYS A 38 14.44 -5.35 14.22
N PHE A 39 14.08 -4.69 13.12
CA PHE A 39 14.85 -3.57 12.60
C PHE A 39 14.19 -2.24 12.96
N ARG A 40 15.01 -1.25 13.32
CA ARG A 40 14.57 0.09 13.69
C ARG A 40 15.38 1.15 12.96
N LEU A 41 14.73 2.25 12.58
CA LEU A 41 15.36 3.29 11.77
C LEU A 41 16.45 3.98 12.59
N VAL A 42 17.68 3.98 12.09
CA VAL A 42 18.80 4.70 12.71
C VAL A 42 19.20 5.95 11.92
N ASN A 43 19.22 5.88 10.59
CA ASN A 43 19.67 6.97 9.73
C ASN A 43 18.75 7.11 8.51
N THR A 44 18.55 8.33 8.04
CA THR A 44 17.79 8.61 6.82
C THR A 44 18.26 9.90 6.18
N SER A 45 18.32 9.91 4.85
CA SER A 45 18.61 11.10 4.04
C SER A 45 17.61 12.25 4.25
N LEU A 46 16.39 11.98 4.74
CA LEU A 46 15.42 13.04 5.08
C LEU A 46 15.88 13.89 6.27
N ALA A 47 16.49 13.26 7.28
CA ALA A 47 17.03 13.95 8.45
C ALA A 47 18.48 14.42 8.24
N GLN A 48 19.21 13.74 7.35
CA GLN A 48 20.63 13.97 7.10
C GLN A 48 20.92 13.92 5.60
N PRO A 49 20.65 15.00 4.85
CA PRO A 49 20.82 15.01 3.38
C PRO A 49 22.23 14.63 2.92
N GLY A 50 23.24 14.92 3.75
CA GLY A 50 24.64 14.54 3.51
C GLY A 50 24.89 13.02 3.40
N LEU A 51 23.97 12.16 3.83
CA LEU A 51 24.10 10.71 3.66
C LEU A 51 24.14 10.30 2.18
N VAL A 52 23.42 11.00 1.30
CA VAL A 52 23.45 10.70 -0.14
C VAL A 52 24.80 11.13 -0.74
N SER A 53 25.23 12.36 -0.48
CA SER A 53 26.50 12.88 -1.00
C SER A 53 27.72 12.18 -0.41
N GLY A 54 27.64 11.70 0.84
CA GLY A 54 28.68 10.93 1.51
C GLY A 54 28.77 9.48 1.06
N ASN A 55 27.80 8.97 0.29
CA ASN A 55 27.77 7.59 -0.21
C ASN A 55 27.53 7.54 -1.73
N PRO A 56 28.36 8.22 -2.56
CA PRO A 56 28.12 8.33 -4.00
C PRO A 56 28.14 6.98 -4.72
N HIS A 57 28.95 6.04 -4.23
CA HIS A 57 29.05 4.67 -4.76
C HIS A 57 27.72 3.89 -4.68
N VAL A 58 26.84 4.22 -3.73
CA VAL A 58 25.52 3.59 -3.57
C VAL A 58 24.61 3.88 -4.77
N PHE A 59 24.84 5.02 -5.43
CA PHE A 59 24.04 5.59 -6.52
C PHE A 59 24.84 5.75 -7.82
N ALA A 60 25.99 5.08 -7.93
CA ALA A 60 26.90 5.22 -9.08
C ALA A 60 26.27 4.78 -10.41
N ASN A 61 25.30 3.87 -10.35
CA ASN A 61 24.62 3.29 -11.52
C ASN A 61 23.20 3.85 -11.70
N ASP A 62 22.91 5.03 -11.15
CA ASP A 62 21.61 5.66 -11.34
C ASP A 62 21.30 5.87 -12.82
N ALA A 63 20.07 5.57 -13.22
CA ALA A 63 19.58 5.98 -14.53
C ALA A 63 19.61 7.52 -14.65
N PRO A 64 19.90 8.09 -15.83
CA PRO A 64 19.93 9.55 -16.02
C PRO A 64 18.63 10.27 -15.63
N SER A 65 17.50 9.55 -15.60
CA SER A 65 16.19 10.07 -15.19
C SER A 65 16.05 10.28 -13.67
N VAL A 66 16.92 9.70 -12.85
CA VAL A 66 16.86 9.78 -11.39
C VAL A 66 17.19 11.21 -10.96
N THR A 67 16.19 11.91 -10.43
CA THR A 67 16.32 13.27 -9.92
C THR A 67 16.27 13.33 -8.39
N ARG A 68 15.94 12.21 -7.74
CA ARG A 68 15.80 12.10 -6.29
C ARG A 68 16.37 10.79 -5.78
N ARG A 69 16.94 10.85 -4.58
CA ARG A 69 17.56 9.71 -3.91
C ARG A 69 17.11 9.69 -2.46
N SER A 70 16.67 8.52 -2.01
CA SER A 70 16.37 8.24 -0.61
C SER A 70 17.31 7.14 -0.12
N LEU A 71 18.00 7.41 0.99
CA LEU A 71 18.84 6.44 1.68
C LEU A 71 18.35 6.27 3.11
N HIS A 72 18.03 5.03 3.50
CA HIS A 72 17.61 4.69 4.86
C HIS A 72 18.45 3.56 5.44
N THR A 73 18.78 3.64 6.72
CA THR A 73 19.51 2.59 7.43
C THR A 73 18.73 2.19 8.65
N PHE A 74 18.56 0.87 8.81
CA PHE A 74 17.93 0.25 9.95
C PHE A 74 18.95 -0.64 10.65
N LEU A 75 18.94 -0.63 11.98
CA LEU A 75 19.75 -1.52 12.81
C LEU A 75 18.84 -2.54 13.49
N GLU A 76 19.34 -3.77 13.59
CA GLU A 76 18.71 -4.85 14.35
C GLU A 76 18.79 -4.59 15.86
N LEU A 77 17.65 -4.66 16.55
CA LEU A 77 17.60 -4.61 18.00
C LEU A 77 18.23 -5.87 18.61
N ALA A 78 19.02 -5.69 19.68
CA ALA A 78 19.65 -6.79 20.41
C ALA A 78 18.63 -7.76 21.02
N ALA A 79 17.48 -7.26 21.46
CA ALA A 79 16.38 -8.07 21.98
C ALA A 79 15.20 -8.10 21.00
N VAL A 80 14.57 -9.26 20.87
CA VAL A 80 13.26 -9.34 20.21
C VAL A 80 12.28 -8.57 21.11
N PRO A 81 11.58 -7.54 20.59
CA PRO A 81 10.58 -6.86 21.40
C PRO A 81 9.58 -7.90 21.91
N SER A 82 9.18 -7.77 23.19
CA SER A 82 8.08 -8.55 23.79
C SER A 82 6.89 -8.58 22.83
N PRO A 83 6.05 -9.65 22.82
CA PRO A 83 4.92 -9.76 21.90
C PRO A 83 4.12 -8.46 21.95
N GLY A 84 4.32 -7.65 20.91
CA GLY A 84 3.97 -6.24 20.94
C GLY A 84 2.47 -6.06 20.84
N ASN A 85 2.06 -4.80 20.85
CA ASN A 85 0.70 -4.38 20.52
C ASN A 85 0.11 -5.28 19.40
N PRO A 86 -1.07 -5.90 19.60
CA PRO A 86 -1.70 -6.76 18.58
C PRO A 86 -2.00 -6.01 17.26
N HIS A 87 -1.91 -4.69 17.30
CA HIS A 87 -1.99 -3.80 16.15
C HIS A 87 -0.72 -2.95 16.01
N PRO A 88 0.36 -3.49 15.40
CA PRO A 88 1.58 -2.73 15.16
C PRO A 88 1.34 -1.47 14.33
N ALA A 89 2.07 -0.40 14.65
CA ALA A 89 1.99 0.85 13.90
C ALA A 89 2.53 0.72 12.47
N THR A 90 2.00 1.54 11.55
CA THR A 90 2.44 1.63 10.15
C THR A 90 3.45 2.76 9.91
N THR A 91 4.27 3.05 10.92
CA THR A 91 5.34 4.04 10.89
C THR A 91 6.64 3.41 11.34
N CYS A 92 7.78 3.88 10.87
CA CYS A 92 9.08 3.39 11.34
C CYS A 92 9.27 3.67 12.83
N GLU A 93 9.45 2.65 13.64
CA GLU A 93 9.99 2.80 14.99
C GLU A 93 11.49 3.17 14.90
N LEU A 94 11.93 4.07 15.79
CA LEU A 94 13.27 4.62 15.80
C LEU A 94 14.19 3.76 16.67
N HIS A 95 15.44 3.59 16.23
CA HIS A 95 16.44 2.87 17.01
C HIS A 95 16.89 3.75 18.19
N PRO A 96 17.18 3.20 19.39
CA PRO A 96 17.65 3.99 20.53
C PRO A 96 18.92 4.81 20.23
N ALA A 97 19.78 4.30 19.35
CA ALA A 97 20.98 4.98 18.88
C ALA A 97 20.75 5.97 17.72
N ALA A 98 19.50 6.23 17.31
CA ALA A 98 19.22 7.17 16.24
C ALA A 98 19.56 8.62 16.69
N PRO A 99 20.26 9.40 15.86
CA PRO A 99 20.70 10.75 16.22
C PRO A 99 19.51 11.72 16.30
N VAL A 100 19.73 12.87 16.94
CA VAL A 100 18.67 13.87 17.24
C VAL A 100 17.87 14.27 16.00
N GLY A 101 18.50 14.41 14.84
CA GLY A 101 17.79 14.73 13.59
C GLY A 101 16.76 13.67 13.19
N VAL A 102 17.07 12.38 13.41
CA VAL A 102 16.15 11.27 13.14
C VAL A 102 15.05 11.19 14.21
N GLN A 103 15.38 11.49 15.47
CA GLN A 103 14.39 11.58 16.55
C GLN A 103 13.35 12.68 16.34
N ARG A 104 13.69 13.72 15.57
CA ARG A 104 12.81 14.86 15.24
C ARG A 104 11.96 14.65 13.98
N LEU A 105 12.05 13.50 13.31
CA LEU A 105 11.22 13.21 12.14
C LEU A 105 9.74 13.30 12.49
N SER A 106 8.96 13.93 11.61
CA SER A 106 7.51 13.97 11.76
C SER A 106 6.89 12.58 11.60
N ALA A 107 5.63 12.42 12.03
CA ALA A 107 4.89 11.19 11.78
C ALA A 107 4.76 10.89 10.27
N ALA A 108 4.58 11.93 9.45
CA ALA A 108 4.50 11.81 8.00
C ALA A 108 5.83 11.34 7.38
N ASP A 109 6.98 11.85 7.85
CA ASP A 109 8.29 11.38 7.39
C ASP A 109 8.53 9.92 7.78
N ARG A 110 8.14 9.54 9.00
CA ARG A 110 8.26 8.16 9.48
C ARG A 110 7.33 7.20 8.75
N GLU A 111 6.15 7.66 8.31
CA GLU A 111 5.26 6.90 7.43
C GLU A 111 5.87 6.79 6.03
N LEU A 112 6.38 7.87 5.45
CA LEU A 112 7.01 7.86 4.13
C LEU A 112 8.14 6.83 4.06
N ILE A 113 9.10 6.87 5.00
CA ILE A 113 10.22 5.93 5.07
C ILE A 113 9.73 4.48 5.24
N TYR A 114 8.69 4.29 6.06
CA TYR A 114 8.09 2.98 6.29
C TYR A 114 7.51 2.40 5.00
N GLN A 115 6.77 3.22 4.25
CA GLN A 115 6.15 2.86 2.98
C GLN A 115 7.18 2.63 1.88
N GLU A 116 8.15 3.54 1.72
CA GLU A 116 9.24 3.43 0.74
C GLU A 116 9.98 2.10 0.90
N THR A 117 10.35 1.77 2.14
CA THR A 117 11.15 0.58 2.43
C THR A 117 10.34 -0.72 2.29
N ARG A 118 9.12 -0.78 2.86
CA ARG A 118 8.35 -2.04 2.90
C ARG A 118 7.64 -2.38 1.61
N ASN A 119 7.38 -1.40 0.75
CA ASN A 119 6.73 -1.65 -0.53
C ASN A 119 7.68 -2.20 -1.60
N HIS A 120 9.00 -2.15 -1.40
CA HIS A 120 9.98 -2.76 -2.29
C HIS A 120 9.68 -4.26 -2.51
N ASP A 121 9.51 -4.64 -3.77
CA ASP A 121 9.13 -5.99 -4.23
C ASP A 121 7.87 -6.54 -3.53
N ALA A 122 6.97 -5.65 -3.13
CA ALA A 122 5.72 -6.03 -2.46
C ALA A 122 4.53 -6.11 -3.42
N CYS A 123 4.62 -5.58 -4.65
CA CYS A 123 3.51 -5.55 -5.62
C CYS A 123 2.94 -6.95 -5.90
N TYR A 124 3.82 -7.94 -6.16
CA TYR A 124 3.40 -9.33 -6.35
C TYR A 124 2.74 -9.95 -5.11
N LYS A 125 3.22 -9.59 -3.90
CA LYS A 125 2.62 -10.03 -2.63
C LYS A 125 1.25 -9.39 -2.42
N ALA A 126 1.08 -8.14 -2.83
CA ALA A 126 -0.19 -7.42 -2.81
C ALA A 126 -1.23 -8.10 -3.72
N ILE A 127 -0.84 -8.53 -4.92
CA ILE A 127 -1.70 -9.31 -5.81
C ILE A 127 -2.14 -10.61 -5.15
N GLY A 128 -1.20 -11.40 -4.63
CA GLY A 128 -1.53 -12.65 -3.94
C GLY A 128 -2.45 -12.44 -2.75
N LEU A 129 -2.25 -11.36 -2.00
CA LEU A 129 -3.09 -11.02 -0.85
C LEU A 129 -4.55 -10.69 -1.25
N PHE A 130 -4.74 -9.93 -2.33
CA PHE A 130 -6.09 -9.73 -2.89
C PHE A 130 -6.74 -11.05 -3.30
N GLN A 131 -6.00 -11.90 -4.00
CA GLN A 131 -6.54 -13.19 -4.48
C GLN A 131 -6.94 -14.09 -3.31
N PHE A 132 -6.06 -14.28 -2.32
CA PHE A 132 -6.38 -15.07 -1.13
C PHE A 132 -7.54 -14.50 -0.32
N PHE A 133 -7.69 -13.18 -0.24
CA PHE A 133 -8.85 -12.58 0.41
C PHE A 133 -10.14 -12.88 -0.35
N LEU A 134 -10.12 -12.74 -1.68
CA LEU A 134 -11.28 -13.00 -2.52
C LEU A 134 -11.68 -14.49 -2.52
N ASP A 135 -10.73 -15.41 -2.34
CA ASP A 135 -11.00 -16.84 -2.18
C ASP A 135 -11.73 -17.17 -0.86
N LEU A 136 -11.63 -16.31 0.16
CA LEU A 136 -12.38 -16.43 1.43
C LEU A 136 -13.80 -15.88 1.33
N CYS A 137 -14.10 -15.09 0.31
CA CYS A 137 -15.38 -14.44 0.18
C CYS A 137 -16.47 -15.44 -0.25
N PRO A 138 -17.70 -15.32 0.29
CA PRO A 138 -18.80 -16.18 -0.13
C PRO A 138 -19.19 -15.96 -1.60
N PRO A 139 -19.84 -16.94 -2.25
CA PRO A 139 -20.37 -16.77 -3.60
C PRO A 139 -21.25 -15.53 -3.73
N GLY A 140 -21.10 -14.81 -4.85
CA GLY A 140 -21.86 -13.59 -5.11
C GLY A 140 -21.35 -12.35 -4.37
N GLN A 141 -20.28 -12.45 -3.57
CA GLN A 141 -19.64 -11.28 -2.98
C GLN A 141 -19.25 -10.26 -4.06
N GLN A 142 -19.74 -9.03 -3.93
CA GLN A 142 -19.37 -7.92 -4.81
C GLN A 142 -18.38 -6.99 -4.11
N LEU A 143 -17.63 -6.24 -4.90
CA LEU A 143 -16.85 -5.10 -4.42
C LEU A 143 -17.57 -3.81 -4.79
N MET A 144 -17.41 -2.76 -3.99
CA MET A 144 -17.97 -1.45 -4.26
C MET A 144 -16.83 -0.45 -4.54
N TYR A 145 -16.79 0.08 -5.74
CA TYR A 145 -15.88 1.16 -6.14
C TYR A 145 -16.61 2.50 -6.07
N GLN A 146 -15.95 3.50 -5.50
CA GLN A 146 -16.44 4.87 -5.49
C GLN A 146 -15.26 5.84 -5.64
N SER A 147 -15.36 6.74 -6.61
CA SER A 147 -14.39 7.80 -6.85
C SER A 147 -15.05 9.17 -6.74
N GLY A 148 -14.48 10.06 -5.95
CA GLY A 148 -15.10 11.37 -5.70
C GLY A 148 -16.49 11.22 -5.07
N ASN A 149 -17.40 12.09 -5.54
CA ASN A 149 -18.81 12.10 -5.16
C ASN A 149 -19.68 11.27 -6.12
N GLN A 150 -19.06 10.41 -6.94
CA GLN A 150 -19.82 9.60 -7.89
C GLN A 150 -20.66 8.54 -7.16
N GLN A 151 -21.73 8.10 -7.82
CA GLN A 151 -22.52 6.98 -7.35
C GLN A 151 -21.63 5.72 -7.25
N PRO A 152 -21.77 4.91 -6.20
CA PRO A 152 -21.00 3.68 -6.06
C PRO A 152 -21.30 2.71 -7.21
N ILE A 153 -20.25 2.01 -7.65
CA ILE A 153 -20.29 1.04 -8.73
C ILE A 153 -19.96 -0.33 -8.17
N LEU A 154 -20.80 -1.31 -8.44
CA LEU A 154 -20.58 -2.69 -8.04
C LEU A 154 -19.68 -3.41 -9.05
N LEU A 155 -18.64 -4.06 -8.55
CA LEU A 155 -17.66 -4.80 -9.34
C LEU A 155 -17.78 -6.29 -9.03
N ASN A 156 -17.61 -7.12 -10.06
CA ASN A 156 -17.47 -8.56 -9.91
C ASN A 156 -15.99 -8.90 -9.61
N PRO A 157 -15.63 -9.37 -8.40
CA PRO A 157 -14.24 -9.72 -8.08
C PRO A 157 -13.69 -10.89 -8.89
N GLN A 158 -14.53 -11.71 -9.52
CA GLN A 158 -14.09 -12.78 -10.42
C GLN A 158 -13.68 -12.25 -11.80
N ALA A 159 -14.18 -11.09 -12.21
CA ALA A 159 -13.75 -10.39 -13.42
C ALA A 159 -12.49 -9.53 -13.17
N ARG A 160 -11.53 -10.10 -12.42
CA ARG A 160 -10.25 -9.46 -12.10
C ARG A 160 -9.15 -9.84 -13.07
N ARG A 161 -8.13 -8.99 -13.15
CA ARG A 161 -6.88 -9.17 -13.87
C ARG A 161 -5.73 -8.63 -13.03
N VAL A 162 -4.53 -9.08 -13.36
CA VAL A 162 -3.27 -8.55 -12.85
C VAL A 162 -2.62 -7.84 -14.02
N PHE A 163 -2.38 -6.54 -13.87
CA PHE A 163 -1.63 -5.78 -14.88
C PHE A 163 -0.19 -5.70 -14.42
N VAL A 164 0.74 -6.10 -15.28
CA VAL A 164 2.17 -5.95 -15.03
C VAL A 164 2.69 -4.88 -15.98
N TYR A 165 3.20 -3.81 -15.36
CA TYR A 165 3.79 -2.68 -16.04
C TYR A 165 5.31 -2.73 -15.91
N GLU A 166 5.98 -2.26 -16.96
CA GLU A 166 7.38 -1.88 -16.91
C GLU A 166 7.48 -0.38 -16.62
N VAL A 167 8.19 -0.05 -15.53
CA VAL A 167 8.49 1.32 -15.11
C VAL A 167 9.83 1.71 -15.73
N HIS A 168 9.78 2.51 -16.79
CA HIS A 168 10.94 2.99 -17.52
C HIS A 168 11.33 4.39 -17.04
N GLN A 169 12.64 4.66 -16.95
CA GLN A 169 13.18 5.94 -16.53
C GLN A 169 12.63 6.39 -15.16
N PRO A 170 12.84 5.60 -14.07
CA PRO A 170 12.40 6.01 -12.74
C PRO A 170 13.07 7.33 -12.35
N ARG A 171 12.31 8.19 -11.66
CA ARG A 171 12.79 9.50 -11.19
C ARG A 171 13.30 9.50 -9.76
N HIS A 172 13.03 8.43 -9.03
CA HIS A 172 13.38 8.29 -7.63
C HIS A 172 14.04 6.92 -7.39
N HIS A 173 15.28 6.94 -6.89
CA HIS A 173 15.97 5.76 -6.41
C HIS A 173 15.94 5.72 -4.88
N THR A 174 15.24 4.73 -4.33
CA THR A 174 15.18 4.45 -2.89
C THR A 174 16.07 3.27 -2.56
N ARG A 175 16.95 3.41 -1.58
CA ARG A 175 17.77 2.33 -1.05
C ARG A 175 17.68 2.26 0.47
N SER A 176 17.34 1.08 0.97
CA SER A 176 17.34 0.79 2.40
C SER A 176 18.42 -0.23 2.73
N TYR A 177 18.99 -0.14 3.93
CA TYR A 177 19.92 -1.12 4.49
C TYR A 177 19.39 -1.65 5.81
N LEU A 178 19.32 -2.96 5.95
CA LEU A 178 18.97 -3.65 7.19
C LEU A 178 20.23 -4.31 7.74
N LEU A 179 20.87 -3.64 8.70
CA LEU A 179 22.15 -4.05 9.27
C LEU A 179 21.93 -4.90 10.52
N LYS A 180 22.39 -6.15 10.47
CA LYS A 180 22.37 -7.05 11.63
C LYS A 180 23.41 -6.61 12.66
N SER A 181 23.10 -6.80 13.94
CA SER A 181 24.03 -6.47 15.02
C SER A 181 25.22 -7.44 15.07
N ASN A 182 24.98 -8.72 14.73
CA ASN A 182 26.00 -9.76 14.66
C ASN A 182 25.84 -10.56 13.35
N PRO A 183 26.27 -10.02 12.19
CA PRO A 183 26.17 -10.74 10.92
C PRO A 183 27.07 -11.97 10.94
N ARG A 184 26.63 -13.08 10.33
CA ARG A 184 27.50 -14.25 10.12
C ARG A 184 28.61 -13.89 9.13
N PRO A 185 29.79 -14.54 9.17
CA PRO A 185 30.81 -14.35 8.14
C PRO A 185 30.23 -14.55 6.73
N GLY A 186 30.43 -13.56 5.86
CA GLY A 186 29.87 -13.55 4.50
C GLY A 186 28.41 -13.09 4.38
N GLU A 187 27.71 -12.85 5.49
CA GLU A 187 26.36 -12.32 5.47
C GLU A 187 26.37 -10.79 5.29
N GLY A 188 26.12 -10.35 4.05
CA GLY A 188 25.93 -8.95 3.73
C GLY A 188 24.61 -8.38 4.26
N PRO A 189 24.47 -7.04 4.30
CA PRO A 189 23.21 -6.42 4.68
C PRO A 189 22.11 -6.72 3.66
N LEU A 190 20.89 -6.96 4.13
CA LEU A 190 19.74 -6.98 3.24
C LEU A 190 19.50 -5.54 2.76
N SER A 191 19.46 -5.34 1.45
CA SER A 191 19.30 -4.02 0.84
C SER A 191 18.12 -3.99 -0.13
N PRO A 192 16.91 -3.59 0.33
CA PRO A 192 15.79 -3.25 -0.55
C PRO A 192 16.17 -2.06 -1.45
N VAL A 193 15.94 -2.19 -2.77
CA VAL A 193 16.30 -1.17 -3.76
C VAL A 193 15.20 -0.98 -4.80
N THR A 194 14.67 0.24 -4.92
CA THR A 194 13.65 0.59 -5.92
C THR A 194 14.14 1.76 -6.78
N GLY A 195 13.83 1.75 -8.07
CA GLY A 195 14.18 2.81 -9.02
C GLY A 195 15.66 2.85 -9.42
N SER A 196 16.36 1.72 -9.26
CA SER A 196 17.77 1.56 -9.65
C SER A 196 17.93 0.99 -11.06
N ARG A 197 16.87 0.42 -11.63
CA ARG A 197 16.87 -0.19 -12.96
C ARG A 197 15.85 0.50 -13.86
N SER A 198 16.03 0.34 -15.17
CA SER A 198 15.09 0.76 -16.19
C SER A 198 15.13 -0.27 -17.32
N PRO A 199 14.06 -1.07 -17.54
CA PRO A 199 12.80 -1.08 -16.79
C PRO A 199 12.86 -1.76 -15.42
N GLU A 200 11.84 -1.49 -14.59
CA GLU A 200 11.47 -2.28 -13.40
C GLU A 200 10.03 -2.78 -13.51
N ASP A 201 9.80 -4.05 -13.19
CA ASP A 201 8.45 -4.62 -13.16
C ASP A 201 7.64 -4.10 -11.96
N HIS A 202 6.40 -3.70 -12.20
CA HIS A 202 5.44 -3.31 -11.18
C HIS A 202 4.05 -3.82 -11.50
N CYS A 203 3.38 -4.50 -10.57
CA CYS A 203 2.07 -5.08 -10.82
C CYS A 203 0.95 -4.48 -9.95
N VAL A 204 -0.25 -4.41 -10.54
CA VAL A 204 -1.45 -3.83 -9.92
C VAL A 204 -2.66 -4.72 -10.15
N MET A 205 -3.61 -4.67 -9.21
CA MET A 205 -4.87 -5.43 -9.33
C MET A 205 -5.87 -4.63 -10.16
N ALA A 206 -6.52 -5.27 -11.12
CA ALA A 206 -7.48 -4.63 -12.00
C ALA A 206 -8.85 -5.33 -11.93
N PHE A 207 -9.93 -4.57 -11.87
CA PHE A 207 -11.31 -5.06 -11.85
C PHE A 207 -12.09 -4.52 -13.04
N LEU A 208 -12.75 -5.40 -13.80
CA LEU A 208 -13.50 -5.00 -14.99
C LEU A 208 -14.63 -4.03 -14.62
N ARG A 209 -14.68 -2.89 -15.31
CA ARG A 209 -15.68 -1.85 -15.12
C ARG A 209 -17.00 -2.28 -15.78
N PRO A 210 -18.14 -2.23 -15.06
CA PRO A 210 -19.44 -2.42 -15.69
C PRO A 210 -19.78 -1.20 -16.56
N GLY A 211 -20.44 -1.42 -17.70
CA GLY A 211 -20.84 -0.35 -18.61
C GLY A 211 -21.98 -0.76 -19.54
N PRO A 212 -22.67 0.21 -20.15
CA PRO A 212 -23.75 -0.04 -21.10
C PRO A 212 -23.25 -0.70 -22.39
N GLN A 213 -22.03 -0.35 -22.80
CA GLN A 213 -21.30 -1.11 -23.81
C GLN A 213 -20.61 -2.28 -23.12
N ARG A 214 -20.66 -3.46 -23.74
CA ARG A 214 -19.95 -4.65 -23.26
C ARG A 214 -18.47 -4.29 -23.11
N PRO A 215 -17.93 -4.23 -21.87
CA PRO A 215 -16.56 -3.83 -21.68
C PRO A 215 -15.65 -4.86 -22.36
N ASP A 216 -14.68 -4.39 -23.15
CA ASP A 216 -13.71 -5.27 -23.78
C ASP A 216 -12.72 -5.77 -22.70
N PRO A 217 -12.73 -7.06 -22.32
CA PRO A 217 -11.84 -7.59 -21.30
C PRO A 217 -10.37 -7.63 -21.74
N ASN A 218 -10.09 -7.42 -23.03
CA ASN A 218 -8.73 -7.35 -23.55
C ASN A 218 -8.20 -5.91 -23.63
N HIS A 219 -9.07 -4.92 -23.39
CA HIS A 219 -8.67 -3.52 -23.43
C HIS A 219 -8.39 -2.96 -22.02
N PRO A 220 -7.18 -2.46 -21.72
CA PRO A 220 -6.80 -2.07 -20.36
C PRO A 220 -7.62 -0.90 -19.82
N ARG A 221 -8.17 -0.03 -20.68
CA ARG A 221 -9.08 1.07 -20.26
C ARG A 221 -10.46 0.59 -19.76
N SER A 222 -10.77 -0.69 -19.89
CA SER A 222 -12.02 -1.28 -19.38
C SER A 222 -11.97 -1.58 -17.88
N TYR A 223 -10.92 -1.19 -17.17
CA TYR A 223 -10.66 -1.60 -15.79
C TYR A 223 -10.55 -0.42 -14.81
N TYR A 224 -10.94 -0.70 -13.56
CA TYR A 224 -10.46 0.02 -12.39
C TYR A 224 -9.22 -0.66 -11.84
N VAL A 225 -8.23 0.12 -11.42
CA VAL A 225 -6.92 -0.33 -10.95
C VAL A 225 -6.76 0.00 -9.48
N VAL A 226 -6.13 -0.92 -8.75
CA VAL A 226 -5.73 -0.77 -7.35
C VAL A 226 -4.24 -1.06 -7.20
N ASP A 227 -3.54 -0.14 -6.57
CA ASP A 227 -2.11 -0.25 -6.28
C ASP A 227 -1.83 0.08 -4.80
N MET A 228 -1.39 -0.91 -4.04
CA MET A 228 -1.06 -0.76 -2.62
C MET A 228 0.39 -0.40 -2.36
N THR A 229 1.24 -0.45 -3.40
CA THR A 229 2.71 -0.55 -3.25
C THR A 229 3.48 0.54 -3.98
N ARG A 230 2.81 1.40 -4.75
CA ARG A 230 3.45 2.52 -5.46
C ARG A 230 4.33 3.44 -4.61
N MET A 231 4.06 3.56 -3.31
CA MET A 231 4.89 4.37 -2.40
C MET A 231 6.34 3.88 -2.28
N GLN A 232 6.72 2.75 -2.88
CA GLN A 232 8.14 2.39 -3.09
C GLN A 232 8.93 3.47 -3.87
N TYR A 233 8.25 4.29 -4.67
CA TYR A 233 8.82 5.43 -5.40
C TYR A 233 8.68 6.77 -4.64
N GLY A 234 8.38 6.72 -3.35
CA GLY A 234 8.27 7.87 -2.46
C GLY A 234 7.04 8.74 -2.67
N LYS A 235 7.10 9.98 -2.16
CA LYS A 235 5.93 10.87 -2.05
C LYS A 235 5.25 11.23 -3.37
N GLU A 236 5.96 11.17 -4.50
CA GLU A 236 5.38 11.45 -5.82
C GLU A 236 4.40 10.36 -6.28
N ALA A 237 4.46 9.20 -5.63
CA ALA A 237 3.57 8.08 -5.88
C ALA A 237 2.33 8.10 -4.97
N LEU A 238 2.08 9.16 -4.20
CA LEU A 238 0.82 9.31 -3.48
C LEU A 238 -0.37 9.26 -4.44
N GLY A 239 -1.49 8.73 -3.96
CA GLY A 239 -2.75 8.76 -4.67
C GLY A 239 -3.22 10.20 -4.95
N PRO A 240 -4.18 10.39 -5.87
CA PRO A 240 -4.66 11.72 -6.25
C PRO A 240 -5.15 12.59 -5.09
N TRP A 241 -5.53 11.99 -3.97
CA TRP A 241 -6.01 12.69 -2.77
C TRP A 241 -5.03 12.61 -1.59
N GLY A 242 -3.79 12.18 -1.82
CA GLY A 242 -2.75 12.06 -0.78
C GLY A 242 -2.76 10.72 -0.04
N GLU A 243 -3.57 9.76 -0.47
CA GLU A 243 -3.57 8.41 0.09
C GLU A 243 -2.28 7.65 -0.26
N THR A 244 -1.88 6.70 0.58
CA THR A 244 -0.64 5.92 0.36
C THR A 244 -0.82 4.78 -0.66
N TYR A 245 -1.99 4.67 -1.28
CA TYR A 245 -2.34 3.68 -2.30
C TYR A 245 -2.93 4.41 -3.52
N LEU A 246 -3.39 3.68 -4.53
CA LEU A 246 -4.21 4.24 -5.60
C LEU A 246 -5.41 3.33 -5.83
N ILE A 247 -6.59 3.94 -6.00
CA ILE A 247 -7.79 3.30 -6.53
C ILE A 247 -8.36 4.25 -7.59
N GLY A 248 -8.47 3.81 -8.84
CA GLY A 248 -8.93 4.67 -9.91
C GLY A 248 -9.11 3.95 -11.23
N THR A 249 -9.30 4.70 -12.32
CA THR A 249 -9.25 4.11 -13.67
C THR A 249 -7.81 3.81 -14.07
N THR A 250 -7.61 2.94 -15.06
CA THR A 250 -6.29 2.72 -15.67
C THR A 250 -5.65 4.03 -16.15
N ARG A 251 -6.44 4.99 -16.64
CA ARG A 251 -5.94 6.32 -17.03
C ARG A 251 -5.44 7.13 -15.86
N MET A 252 -6.20 7.16 -14.77
CA MET A 252 -5.76 7.84 -13.55
C MET A 252 -4.46 7.24 -13.01
N PHE A 253 -4.33 5.91 -13.05
CA PHE A 253 -3.10 5.23 -12.68
C PHE A 253 -1.90 5.68 -13.54
N GLU A 254 -2.01 5.55 -14.87
CA GLU A 254 -0.95 5.96 -15.80
C GLU A 254 -0.60 7.45 -15.67
N ASP A 255 -1.59 8.33 -15.60
CA ASP A 255 -1.38 9.77 -15.44
C ASP A 255 -0.65 10.08 -14.12
N SER A 256 -1.02 9.38 -13.04
CA SER A 256 -0.36 9.54 -11.74
C SER A 256 1.07 8.98 -11.70
N MET A 257 1.45 8.09 -12.63
CA MET A 257 2.81 7.55 -12.71
C MET A 257 3.76 8.47 -13.49
N LYS A 258 3.24 9.50 -14.18
CA LYS A 258 4.06 10.51 -14.88
C LYS A 258 4.92 11.35 -13.93
N SER A 259 4.61 11.41 -12.63
CA SER A 259 5.49 12.03 -11.61
C SER A 259 6.60 11.09 -11.15
N VAL A 260 6.38 9.78 -11.28
CA VAL A 260 7.25 8.71 -10.79
C VAL A 260 8.29 8.29 -11.82
N CYS A 261 7.90 8.20 -13.09
CA CYS A 261 8.75 7.70 -14.16
C CYS A 261 8.59 8.50 -15.47
N GLY A 262 9.52 8.31 -16.41
CA GLY A 262 9.45 8.91 -17.74
C GLY A 262 8.45 8.19 -18.64
N HIS A 263 8.39 6.86 -18.56
CA HIS A 263 7.50 6.05 -19.36
C HIS A 263 6.97 4.85 -18.55
N LEU A 264 5.70 4.51 -18.78
CA LEU A 264 5.04 3.37 -18.17
C LEU A 264 4.42 2.53 -19.28
N GLN A 265 4.84 1.27 -19.38
CA GLN A 265 4.40 0.36 -20.43
C GLN A 265 3.66 -0.82 -19.83
N LEU A 266 2.45 -1.12 -20.30
CA LEU A 266 1.75 -2.35 -19.91
C LEU A 266 2.38 -3.53 -20.65
N ALA A 267 3.10 -4.39 -19.94
CA ALA A 267 3.79 -5.53 -20.53
C ALA A 267 2.87 -6.75 -20.66
N ARG A 268 2.04 -7.03 -19.65
CA ARG A 268 1.10 -8.16 -19.67
C ARG A 268 -0.15 -7.96 -18.82
N MET A 269 -1.20 -8.69 -19.19
CA MET A 269 -2.48 -8.80 -18.46
C MET A 269 -2.75 -10.26 -18.12
N ASP A 270 -2.52 -10.63 -16.86
CA ASP A 270 -2.68 -11.99 -16.38
C ASP A 270 -4.01 -12.15 -15.62
N GLN A 271 -4.53 -13.37 -15.49
CA GLN A 271 -5.67 -13.65 -14.60
C GLN A 271 -5.21 -13.84 -13.16
N THR A 272 -4.02 -14.41 -12.98
CA THR A 272 -3.43 -14.71 -11.69
C THR A 272 -1.93 -14.58 -11.71
N LEU A 273 -1.34 -14.27 -10.56
CA LEU A 273 0.10 -14.13 -10.42
C LEU A 273 0.55 -14.64 -9.04
N LEU A 274 0.20 -15.90 -8.75
CA LEU A 274 0.56 -16.59 -7.51
C LEU A 274 1.94 -17.25 -7.63
N GLY A 275 2.99 -16.44 -7.68
CA GLY A 275 4.38 -16.89 -7.63
C GLY A 275 4.96 -16.92 -6.20
N GLY A 276 6.14 -17.51 -6.07
CA GLY A 276 6.99 -17.38 -4.88
C GLY A 276 6.97 -18.58 -3.91
N PRO A 277 7.87 -18.56 -2.92
CA PRO A 277 8.06 -19.68 -1.99
C PRO A 277 6.82 -19.97 -1.13
N ASP A 278 6.63 -21.23 -0.75
CA ASP A 278 5.45 -21.66 0.02
C ASP A 278 5.29 -20.95 1.36
N HIS A 279 6.40 -20.68 2.06
CA HIS A 279 6.36 -19.94 3.32
C HIS A 279 5.81 -18.51 3.15
N VAL A 280 6.04 -17.87 1.99
CA VAL A 280 5.46 -16.57 1.67
C VAL A 280 3.95 -16.71 1.47
N LYS A 281 3.51 -17.72 0.71
CA LYS A 281 2.08 -17.98 0.44
C LYS A 281 1.30 -18.29 1.73
N VAL A 282 1.83 -19.16 2.60
CA VAL A 282 1.22 -19.50 3.90
C VAL A 282 0.99 -18.24 4.72
N ARG A 283 2.02 -17.39 4.82
CA ARG A 283 1.90 -16.11 5.51
C ARG A 283 0.85 -15.19 4.89
N LEU A 284 0.84 -15.04 3.56
CA LEU A 284 -0.14 -14.17 2.88
C LEU A 284 -1.57 -14.67 3.04
N LYS A 285 -1.81 -15.99 3.04
CA LYS A 285 -3.12 -16.58 3.38
C LYS A 285 -3.54 -16.21 4.80
N ALA A 286 -2.63 -16.30 5.78
CA ALA A 286 -2.92 -15.88 7.15
C ALA A 286 -3.22 -14.37 7.24
N CYS A 287 -2.53 -13.54 6.47
CA CYS A 287 -2.82 -12.10 6.37
C CYS A 287 -4.20 -11.82 5.79
N ALA A 288 -4.56 -12.48 4.68
CA ALA A 288 -5.88 -12.38 4.07
C ALA A 288 -6.99 -12.81 5.04
N ALA A 289 -6.78 -13.90 5.79
CA ALA A 289 -7.72 -14.38 6.80
C ALA A 289 -7.93 -13.35 7.93
N ARG A 290 -6.87 -12.72 8.43
CA ARG A 290 -6.99 -11.66 9.45
C ARG A 290 -7.73 -10.43 8.92
N ALA A 291 -7.44 -9.98 7.69
CA ALA A 291 -8.16 -8.88 7.07
C ALA A 291 -9.65 -9.23 6.88
N PHE A 292 -9.95 -10.45 6.44
CA PHE A 292 -11.33 -10.92 6.26
C PHE A 292 -12.07 -10.98 7.60
N GLN A 293 -11.46 -11.53 8.65
CA GLN A 293 -12.03 -11.50 10.00
C GLN A 293 -12.29 -10.08 10.51
N ARG A 294 -11.39 -9.13 10.23
CA ARG A 294 -11.58 -7.72 10.60
C ARG A 294 -12.75 -7.10 9.84
N TRP A 295 -12.88 -7.37 8.54
CA TRP A 295 -14.03 -6.95 7.73
C TRP A 295 -15.36 -7.52 8.27
N GLN A 296 -15.40 -8.81 8.63
CA GLN A 296 -16.58 -9.43 9.20
C GLN A 296 -16.96 -8.83 10.57
N LYS A 297 -15.96 -8.42 11.37
CA LYS A 297 -16.14 -7.79 12.68
C LYS A 297 -16.16 -6.26 12.65
N ARG A 298 -16.33 -5.64 11.47
CA ARG A 298 -16.19 -4.19 11.26
C ARG A 298 -17.04 -3.34 12.20
N GLU A 299 -18.26 -3.79 12.50
CA GLU A 299 -19.17 -3.09 13.41
C GLU A 299 -18.60 -2.95 14.82
N HIS A 300 -17.79 -3.90 15.29
CA HIS A 300 -17.33 -3.93 16.67
C HIS A 300 -15.89 -3.41 16.84
N ALA A 301 -15.00 -3.70 15.89
CA ALA A 301 -13.58 -3.40 16.04
C ALA A 301 -13.15 -2.10 15.34
N GLY A 302 -13.77 -1.77 14.20
CA GLY A 302 -13.32 -0.69 13.33
C GLY A 302 -11.86 -0.82 12.85
N TRP A 303 -11.39 0.20 12.14
CA TRP A 303 -9.98 0.42 11.80
C TRP A 303 -9.77 1.89 11.45
N CYS A 304 -8.52 2.34 11.47
CA CYS A 304 -8.17 3.64 10.94
C CYS A 304 -8.30 3.65 9.41
N GLU A 305 -9.12 4.55 8.86
CA GLU A 305 -9.33 4.68 7.41
C GLU A 305 -8.07 5.14 6.63
N HIS A 306 -7.07 5.70 7.32
CA HIS A 306 -5.79 6.08 6.70
C HIS A 306 -4.83 4.89 6.59
N CYS A 307 -4.63 4.17 7.70
CA CYS A 307 -3.54 3.19 7.80
C CYS A 307 -3.98 1.72 8.03
N GLY A 308 -5.25 1.46 8.31
CA GLY A 308 -5.82 0.13 8.53
C GLY A 308 -5.55 -0.49 9.90
N MET A 309 -4.85 0.23 10.79
CA MET A 309 -4.61 -0.19 12.17
C MET A 309 -5.94 -0.26 12.94
N GLY A 310 -6.16 -1.38 13.63
CA GLY A 310 -7.29 -1.55 14.56
C GLY A 310 -6.91 -1.16 15.98
N GLY A 311 -7.84 -1.35 16.92
CA GLY A 311 -7.56 -1.25 18.35
C GLY A 311 -8.59 -0.41 19.12
N PRO A 312 -8.50 -0.37 20.46
CA PRO A 312 -9.50 0.27 21.30
C PRO A 312 -9.46 1.81 21.24
N SER A 313 -8.33 2.40 20.89
CA SER A 313 -8.08 3.84 20.98
C SER A 313 -8.26 4.57 19.65
N LEU A 314 -9.32 4.25 18.90
CA LEU A 314 -9.61 4.90 17.63
C LEU A 314 -10.57 6.08 17.79
N PHE A 315 -10.25 7.19 17.14
CA PHE A 315 -11.05 8.42 17.12
C PHE A 315 -12.07 8.36 15.98
N ARG A 316 -13.35 8.49 16.31
CA ARG A 316 -14.43 8.52 15.31
C ARG A 316 -14.56 9.91 14.69
N CYS A 317 -14.77 9.98 13.38
CA CYS A 317 -15.16 11.22 12.71
C CYS A 317 -16.54 11.69 13.20
N THR A 318 -16.61 12.89 13.77
CA THR A 318 -17.86 13.48 14.27
C THR A 318 -18.82 13.90 13.17
N GLY A 319 -18.33 14.08 11.93
CA GLY A 319 -19.15 14.42 10.78
C GLY A 319 -19.93 13.24 10.19
N CYS A 320 -19.49 12.00 10.44
CA CYS A 320 -20.13 10.79 9.93
C CYS A 320 -21.09 10.21 10.98
N ARG A 321 -22.36 10.63 10.91
CA ARG A 321 -23.40 10.23 11.86
C ARG A 321 -23.75 8.75 11.75
N THR A 322 -23.88 8.24 10.52
CA THR A 322 -24.23 6.83 10.29
C THR A 322 -23.02 5.95 10.01
N ALA A 323 -22.03 6.45 9.26
CA ALA A 323 -20.82 5.69 8.95
C ALA A 323 -19.86 5.67 10.15
N ARG A 324 -19.38 4.47 10.51
CA ARG A 324 -18.38 4.25 11.56
C ARG A 324 -16.96 4.44 11.00
N ILE A 325 -16.61 5.69 10.72
CA ILE A 325 -15.28 6.06 10.19
C ILE A 325 -14.37 6.43 11.34
N TYR A 326 -13.23 5.75 11.45
CA TYR A 326 -12.28 5.95 12.54
C TYR A 326 -10.87 6.31 12.05
N TYR A 327 -10.09 6.91 12.93
CA TYR A 327 -8.68 7.27 12.74
C TYR A 327 -7.86 6.97 14.00
N CYS A 328 -6.55 6.73 13.85
CA CYS A 328 -5.66 6.57 15.01
C CYS A 328 -5.50 7.87 15.82
N GLY A 329 -5.73 9.02 15.19
CA GLY A 329 -5.57 10.34 15.78
C GLY A 329 -5.79 11.44 14.74
N LYS A 330 -5.60 12.69 15.18
CA LYS A 330 -5.81 13.89 14.36
C LYS A 330 -4.95 13.90 13.10
N GLU A 331 -3.69 13.48 13.20
CA GLU A 331 -2.76 13.44 12.06
C GLU A 331 -3.26 12.51 10.93
N HIS A 332 -3.71 11.30 11.27
CA HIS A 332 -4.27 10.36 10.28
C HIS A 332 -5.62 10.86 9.73
N GLN A 333 -6.41 11.56 10.55
CA GLN A 333 -7.65 12.19 10.07
C GLN A 333 -7.33 13.29 9.05
N GLU A 334 -6.35 14.14 9.31
CA GLU A 334 -5.91 15.21 8.42
C GLU A 334 -5.32 14.66 7.11
N ALA A 335 -4.46 13.65 7.21
CA ALA A 335 -3.89 12.96 6.05
C ALA A 335 -4.98 12.34 5.16
N GLY A 336 -5.97 11.69 5.77
CA GLY A 336 -7.11 11.11 5.06
C GLY A 336 -8.20 12.12 4.66
N TRP A 337 -8.14 13.37 5.13
CA TRP A 337 -9.28 14.31 5.06
C TRP A 337 -9.66 14.67 3.62
N ARG A 338 -8.66 14.87 2.76
CA ARG A 338 -8.88 15.23 1.33
C ARG A 338 -9.78 14.23 0.63
N LEU A 339 -9.61 12.94 0.95
CA LEU A 339 -10.40 11.84 0.42
C LEU A 339 -11.70 11.65 1.20
N HIS A 340 -11.64 11.81 2.53
CA HIS A 340 -12.78 11.61 3.42
C HIS A 340 -13.91 12.61 3.20
N LYS A 341 -13.57 13.90 3.03
CA LYS A 341 -14.55 14.98 2.86
C LYS A 341 -15.51 14.78 1.67
N LEU A 342 -15.13 13.97 0.68
CA LEU A 342 -15.95 13.65 -0.49
C LEU A 342 -17.21 12.82 -0.15
N HIS A 343 -17.21 12.17 1.02
CA HIS A 343 -18.32 11.34 1.49
C HIS A 343 -18.66 11.58 2.96
N CYS A 344 -18.08 12.62 3.57
CA CYS A 344 -18.45 13.04 4.91
C CYS A 344 -19.85 13.68 4.89
N GLN A 345 -20.67 13.42 5.91
CA GLN A 345 -22.05 13.95 5.98
C GLN A 345 -22.10 15.37 6.56
N ARG A 346 -21.00 15.85 7.13
CA ARG A 346 -20.85 17.24 7.54
C ARG A 346 -20.32 18.02 6.35
N GLN A 347 -21.22 18.73 5.66
CA GLN A 347 -20.87 19.72 4.65
C GLN A 347 -20.26 20.95 5.31
#